data_AF-A0A6B0WC75-F1
#
_entry.id   AF-A0A6B0WC75-F1
#
_cell.length_a   1.000
_cell.length_b   1.000
_cell.length_c   1.000
_cell.angle_alpha   90.00
_cell.angle_beta   90.00
_cell.angle_gamma   90.00
#
_symmetry.space_group_name_H-M   'P 1'
#
loop_
_entity.id
_entity.type
_entity.pdbx_description
1 polymer ?
#
loop_
_entity_poly.entity_id
_entity_poly.type
_entity_poly.pdbx_seq_one_letter_code
_entity_poly.pdbx_strand_id
1 'polypeptide(L)' 'ALDIGPVTISSIQSVGASVGSAMAPAKVLVGAAVVGLSDSERDIFRIVIPYILLLVLLAGIEAWIVIELLTGLSR' A
#
# COMPACT_ATOMS: atom_id res chain seq x y z
N ALA A 1 -9.40 9.89 -22.10
CA ALA A 1 -8.90 9.77 -20.71
C ALA A 1 -9.85 8.85 -19.95
N LEU A 2 -9.39 8.10 -18.95
CA LEU A 2 -10.07 6.90 -18.40
C LEU A 2 -11.39 7.15 -17.62
N ASP A 3 -12.00 8.33 -17.68
CA ASP A 3 -13.22 8.71 -16.91
C ASP A 3 -13.19 8.36 -15.40
N ILE A 4 -12.00 8.22 -14.82
CA ILE A 4 -11.82 8.03 -13.38
C ILE A 4 -11.77 9.42 -12.73
N GLY A 5 -12.61 9.62 -11.72
CA GLY A 5 -12.65 10.86 -10.97
C GLY A 5 -11.30 11.19 -10.30
N PRO A 6 -10.88 12.47 -10.28
CA PRO A 6 -9.60 12.90 -9.71
C PRO A 6 -9.49 12.61 -8.21
N VAL A 7 -10.61 12.58 -7.49
CA VAL A 7 -10.69 12.20 -6.07
C VAL A 7 -10.33 10.73 -5.85
N THR A 8 -10.74 9.84 -6.74
CA THR A 8 -10.41 8.40 -6.65
C THR A 8 -8.91 8.20 -6.90
N ILE A 9 -8.36 8.89 -7.90
CA ILE A 9 -6.93 8.84 -8.22
C ILE A 9 -6.08 9.35 -7.06
N SER A 10 -6.39 10.53 -6.52
CA SER A 10 -5.62 11.12 -5.41
C SER A 10 -5.71 10.29 -4.14
N SER A 11 -6.88 9.69 -3.88
CA SER A 11 -7.08 8.78 -2.74
C SER A 11 -6.21 7.54 -2.86
N ILE A 12 -6.24 6.85 -4.01
CA ILE A 12 -5.43 5.63 -4.24
C ILE A 12 -3.94 5.93 -4.16
N GLN A 13 -3.51 7.08 -4.69
CA GLN A 13 -2.12 7.49 -4.66
C GLN A 13 -1.67 7.81 -3.23
N SER A 14 -2.53 8.44 -2.42
CA SER A 14 -2.27 8.73 -1.01
C SER A 14 -2.16 7.44 -0.19
N VAL A 15 -3.07 6.48 -0.39
CA VAL A 15 -3.01 5.15 0.24
C VAL A 15 -1.72 4.43 -0.14
N GLY A 16 -1.39 4.37 -1.43
CA GLY A 16 -0.17 3.74 -1.91
C GLY A 16 1.10 4.39 -1.36
N ALA A 17 1.14 5.73 -1.28
CA ALA A 17 2.27 6.47 -0.69
C ALA A 17 2.43 6.17 0.81
N SER A 18 1.33 6.05 1.56
CA SER A 18 1.35 5.68 2.97
C SER A 18 1.92 4.27 3.19
N VAL A 19 1.43 3.28 2.44
CA VAL A 19 1.90 1.89 2.51
C VAL A 19 3.38 1.81 2.11
N GLY A 20 3.78 2.49 1.02
CA GLY A 20 5.17 2.54 0.59
C GLY A 20 6.09 3.23 1.60
N SER A 21 5.63 4.30 2.24
CA SER A 21 6.38 5.01 3.29
C SER A 21 6.63 4.13 4.51
N ALA A 22 5.63 3.37 4.95
CA ALA A 22 5.77 2.42 6.07
C ALA A 22 6.84 1.34 5.80
N MET A 23 7.07 1.02 4.52
CA MET A 23 8.03 0.01 4.08
C MET A 23 9.45 0.50 3.83
N ALA A 24 9.71 1.81 3.94
CA ALA A 24 11.01 2.36 3.61
C ALA A 24 12.13 1.62 4.37
N PRO A 25 13.24 1.21 3.72
CA PRO A 25 14.32 0.43 4.34
C PRO A 25 14.80 0.96 5.67
N ALA A 26 14.94 2.29 5.77
CA ALA A 26 15.33 2.98 6.99
C ALA A 26 14.39 2.72 8.18
N LYS A 27 13.07 2.60 7.96
CA LYS A 27 12.11 2.34 9.04
C LYS A 27 12.21 0.92 9.57
N VAL A 28 12.41 -0.06 8.69
CA VAL A 28 12.58 -1.46 9.10
C VAL A 28 13.91 -1.66 9.82
N LEU A 29 14.99 -1.08 9.31
CA LEU A 29 16.32 -1.11 9.94
C LEU A 29 16.31 -0.51 11.34
N VAL A 30 15.75 0.69 11.50
CA VAL A 30 15.63 1.34 12.82
C VAL A 30 14.75 0.52 13.76
N GLY A 31 13.63 -0.02 13.26
CA GLY A 31 12.77 -0.90 14.04
C GLY A 31 13.51 -2.14 14.54
N ALA A 32 14.22 -2.85 13.65
CA ALA A 32 15.03 -4.02 13.98
C ALA A 32 16.10 -3.71 15.02
N ALA A 33 16.80 -2.59 14.89
CA ALA A 33 17.80 -2.14 15.85
C ALA A 33 17.21 -1.84 17.24
N VAL A 34 16.03 -1.20 17.31
CA VAL A 34 15.36 -0.86 18.58
C VAL A 34 14.94 -2.10 19.36
N VAL A 35 14.49 -3.15 18.66
CA VAL A 35 14.05 -4.40 19.30
C VAL A 35 15.18 -5.43 19.48
N GLY A 36 16.42 -5.07 19.12
CA GLY A 36 17.60 -5.95 19.28
C GLY A 36 17.69 -7.09 18.25
N LEU A 37 17.00 -6.97 17.11
CA LEU A 37 17.02 -7.93 16.00
C LEU A 37 18.02 -7.52 14.90
N SER A 38 19.14 -6.92 15.28
CA SER A 38 20.24 -6.59 14.36
C SER A 38 20.67 -7.84 13.57
N ASP A 39 21.02 -7.69 12.29
CA ASP A 39 21.32 -8.76 11.32
C ASP A 39 20.14 -9.63 10.84
N SER A 40 18.91 -9.42 11.36
CA SER A 40 17.71 -10.15 10.93
C SER A 40 16.84 -9.37 9.93
N GLU A 41 17.32 -8.25 9.36
CA GLU A 41 16.51 -7.38 8.49
C GLU A 41 16.05 -8.10 7.23
N ARG A 42 16.90 -8.97 6.68
CA ARG A 42 16.57 -9.77 5.50
C ARG A 42 15.35 -10.66 5.74
N ASP A 43 15.26 -11.27 6.91
CA ASP A 43 14.16 -12.15 7.26
C ASP A 43 12.89 -11.36 7.56
N ILE A 44 13.03 -10.18 8.17
CA ILE A 44 11.92 -9.23 8.33
C ILE A 44 11.38 -8.82 6.96
N PHE A 45 12.24 -8.43 6.00
CA PHE A 45 11.81 -8.06 4.66
C PHE A 45 11.14 -9.20 3.90
N ARG A 46 11.62 -10.45 4.06
CA ARG A 46 10.98 -11.63 3.46
C ARG A 46 9.56 -11.86 3.97
N ILE A 47 9.32 -11.56 5.24
CA ILE A 47 7.99 -11.67 5.84
C ILE A 47 7.13 -10.49 5.39
N VAL A 48 7.66 -9.26 5.44
CA VAL A 48 6.89 -8.04 5.30
C VAL A 48 6.52 -7.72 3.83
N ILE A 49 7.42 -7.94 2.86
CA ILE A 49 7.15 -7.71 1.43
C ILE A 49 5.84 -8.34 0.94
N PRO A 50 5.57 -9.64 1.15
CA PRO A 50 4.34 -10.25 0.67
C PRO A 50 3.09 -9.64 1.33
N TYR A 51 3.14 -9.21 2.59
CA TYR A 51 2.02 -8.48 3.21
C TYR A 51 1.77 -7.13 2.54
N ILE A 52 2.81 -6.38 2.19
CA ILE A 52 2.62 -5.12 1.46
C ILE A 52 2.07 -5.34 0.07
N LEU A 53 2.58 -6.34 -0.66
CA LEU A 53 2.04 -6.68 -1.98
C LEU A 53 0.55 -7.03 -1.89
N LEU A 54 0.16 -7.77 -0.84
CA LEU A 54 -1.24 -8.06 -0.57
C LEU A 54 -2.05 -6.80 -0.27
N LEU A 55 -1.55 -5.88 0.57
CA LEU A 55 -2.24 -4.63 0.88
C LEU A 55 -2.39 -3.71 -0.35
N VAL A 56 -1.36 -3.61 -1.18
CA VAL A 56 -1.42 -2.84 -2.44
C VAL A 56 -2.43 -3.45 -3.41
N LEU A 57 -2.45 -4.79 -3.53
CA LEU A 57 -3.43 -5.49 -4.35
C LEU A 57 -4.86 -5.25 -3.84
N LEU A 58 -5.10 -5.38 -2.53
CA LEU A 58 -6.40 -5.13 -1.92
C LEU A 58 -6.85 -3.68 -2.15
N ALA A 59 -5.97 -2.69 -1.92
CA ALA A 59 -6.28 -1.29 -2.20
C ALA A 59 -6.64 -1.04 -3.67
N GLY A 60 -5.98 -1.73 -4.61
CA GLY A 60 -6.32 -1.67 -6.03
C GLY A 60 -7.68 -2.30 -6.36
N ILE A 61 -8.02 -3.42 -5.71
CA ILE A 61 -9.34 -4.06 -5.84
C ILE A 61 -10.44 -3.15 -5.30
N GLU A 62 -10.24 -2.56 -4.11
CA GLU A 62 -11.17 -1.57 -3.54
C GLU A 62 -11.39 -0.39 -4.49
N ALA A 63 -10.32 0.13 -5.11
CA ALA A 63 -10.40 1.18 -6.13
C ALA A 63 -11.32 0.79 -7.29
N TRP A 64 -11.14 -0.44 -7.80
CA TRP A 64 -11.90 -0.95 -8.93
C TRP A 64 -13.38 -1.12 -8.57
N ILE A 65 -13.67 -1.70 -7.41
CA ILE A 65 -15.03 -1.85 -6.90
C ILE A 65 -15.70 -0.48 -6.76
N VAL A 66 -15.00 0.50 -6.20
CA VAL A 66 -15.51 1.87 -6.04
C VAL A 66 -15.81 2.50 -7.40
N ILE A 67 -14.94 2.33 -8.39
CA ILE A 67 -15.18 2.84 -9.75
C ILE A 67 -16.45 2.18 -10.34
N GLU A 68 -16.53 0.85 -10.36
CA GLU A 68 -17.70 0.15 -10.93
C GLU A 68 -19.01 0.51 -10.21
N LEU A 69 -18.99 0.57 -8.87
CA LEU A 69 -20.17 0.88 -8.07
C LEU A 69 -20.61 2.34 -8.23
N LEU A 70 -19.67 3.28 -8.17
CA LEU A 70 -19.95 4.71 -8.24
C LEU A 70 -20.35 5.14 -9.66
N THR A 71 -19.69 4.59 -10.68
CA THR A 71 -20.07 4.81 -12.09
C THR A 71 -21.41 4.15 -12.42
N GLY A 72 -21.72 2.99 -11.83
CA GLY A 72 -23.01 2.33 -11.93
C GLY A 72 -24.16 3.11 -11.28
N LEU A 73 -23.90 3.83 -10.18
CA LEU A 73 -24.88 4.69 -9.52
C LEU A 73 -25.14 6.01 -10.27
N SER A 74 -24.17 6.47 -11.08
CA SER A 74 -24.25 7.71 -11.84
C SER A 74 -24.94 7.56 -13.22
N ARG A 75 -25.39 6.37 -13.59
CA ARG A 75 -26.18 6.09 -14.81
C ARG A 75 -27.65 5.87 -14.47
#